data_AF-A0A4P9VEF9-F1
#
_entry.id   AF-A0A4P9VEF9-F1
#
_cell.length_a   1.000
_cell.length_b   1.000
_cell.length_c   1.000
_cell.angle_alpha   90.00
_cell.angle_beta   90.00
_cell.angle_gamma   90.00
#
_symmetry.space_group_name_H-M   'P 1'
#
loop_
_entity.id
_entity.type
_entity.pdbx_description
1 polymer ?
#
loop_
_entity_poly.entity_id
_entity_poly.type
_entity_poly.pdbx_seq_one_letter_code
_entity_poly.pdbx_strand_id
1 'polypeptide(L)'
;MNSPGGKVSFYVEVWGDTLTFLIDGEVQGSWNTTVPQRKVEFDLPVGRHELAWVYSQKKTQHHGSNAASVEKLFIFALPDSDNDGVTDGWEYHYFNKLDHDLTQDSDEDGVTDFDEFQAGSDPTDALNGNSL
;
A
#
# COMPACT_ATOMS: atom_id res chain seq x y z
N MET A 1 2.53 4.68 3.53
CA MET A 1 2.87 4.98 2.13
C MET A 1 1.63 5.51 1.43
N ASN A 2 1.74 6.62 0.71
CA ASN A 2 0.66 7.23 -0.07
C ASN A 2 0.77 6.75 -1.53
N SER A 3 -0.34 6.51 -2.21
CA SER A 3 -0.34 6.12 -3.62
C SER A 3 -0.06 7.34 -4.51
N PRO A 4 0.68 7.23 -5.64
CA PRO A 4 0.74 8.26 -6.69
C PRO A 4 -0.58 8.45 -7.44
N GLY A 5 -1.60 7.72 -7.01
CA GLY A 5 -2.79 7.47 -7.78
C GLY A 5 -2.55 6.53 -8.96
N GLY A 6 -3.57 6.39 -9.79
CA GLY A 6 -3.61 5.37 -10.83
C GLY A 6 -4.64 4.32 -10.46
N LYS A 7 -4.23 3.06 -10.40
CA LYS A 7 -5.17 1.95 -10.23
C LYS A 7 -4.74 1.01 -9.13
N VAL A 8 -5.70 0.65 -8.28
CA VAL A 8 -5.63 -0.58 -7.48
C VAL A 8 -6.36 -1.67 -8.27
N SER A 9 -5.74 -2.83 -8.41
CA SER A 9 -6.39 -3.99 -9.02
C SER A 9 -6.12 -5.26 -8.24
N PHE A 10 -7.08 -6.18 -8.25
CA PHE A 10 -6.96 -7.48 -7.61
C PHE A 10 -7.93 -8.46 -8.27
N TYR A 11 -7.72 -9.75 -8.03
CA TYR A 11 -8.67 -10.80 -8.35
C TYR A 11 -9.55 -11.06 -7.13
N VAL A 12 -10.85 -11.20 -7.37
CA VAL A 12 -11.84 -11.48 -6.32
C VAL A 12 -12.66 -12.71 -6.69
N GLU A 13 -12.90 -13.56 -5.69
CA GLU A 13 -13.80 -14.72 -5.76
C GLU A 13 -14.63 -14.77 -4.46
N VAL A 14 -15.92 -15.06 -4.57
CA VAL A 14 -16.83 -15.15 -3.42
C VAL A 14 -17.71 -16.38 -3.54
N TRP A 15 -17.90 -17.09 -2.43
CA TRP A 15 -18.73 -18.29 -2.30
C TRP A 15 -19.75 -18.08 -1.17
N GLY A 16 -21.04 -18.01 -1.51
CA GLY A 16 -22.15 -17.92 -0.56
C GLY A 16 -22.37 -16.57 0.13
N ASP A 17 -21.31 -15.83 0.44
CA ASP A 17 -21.34 -14.65 1.31
C ASP A 17 -21.18 -13.33 0.55
N THR A 18 -20.75 -12.26 1.22
CA THR A 18 -20.54 -10.95 0.60
C THR A 18 -19.16 -10.41 0.95
N LEU A 19 -18.44 -9.93 -0.05
CA LEU A 19 -17.23 -9.14 0.12
C LEU A 19 -17.47 -7.73 -0.41
N THR A 20 -17.15 -6.72 0.38
CA THR A 20 -17.22 -5.31 -0.02
C THR A 20 -15.84 -4.70 0.05
N PHE A 21 -15.43 -4.00 -1.01
CA PHE A 21 -14.18 -3.26 -1.07
C PHE A 21 -14.45 -1.76 -0.95
N LEU A 22 -13.67 -1.09 -0.10
CA LEU A 22 -13.78 0.34 0.17
C LEU A 22 -12.42 1.02 0.00
N ILE A 23 -12.48 2.29 -0.42
CA ILE A 23 -11.36 3.23 -0.41
C ILE A 23 -11.82 4.40 0.47
N ASP A 24 -11.08 4.71 1.52
CA ASP A 24 -11.38 5.79 2.49
C ASP A 24 -12.80 5.71 3.08
N GLY A 25 -13.28 4.48 3.32
CA GLY A 25 -14.63 4.24 3.84
C GLY A 25 -15.75 4.32 2.80
N GLU A 26 -15.45 4.69 1.55
CA GLU A 26 -16.42 4.72 0.45
C GLU A 26 -16.42 3.42 -0.34
N VAL A 27 -17.61 2.85 -0.56
CA VAL A 27 -17.77 1.56 -1.25
C VAL A 27 -17.43 1.69 -2.73
N GLN A 28 -16.44 0.92 -3.17
CA GLN A 28 -16.03 0.85 -4.57
C GLN A 28 -16.59 -0.39 -5.27
N GLY A 29 -16.71 -1.51 -4.56
CA GLY A 29 -17.22 -2.76 -5.11
C GLY A 29 -17.88 -3.64 -4.05
N SER A 30 -18.92 -4.38 -4.46
CA SER A 30 -19.58 -5.37 -3.61
C SER A 30 -19.93 -6.62 -4.41
N TRP A 31 -19.45 -7.77 -3.95
CA TRP A 31 -19.62 -9.07 -4.59
C TRP A 31 -20.41 -9.98 -3.67
N ASN A 32 -21.57 -10.42 -4.15
CA ASN A 32 -22.59 -11.09 -3.35
C ASN A 32 -22.79 -12.53 -3.84
N THR A 33 -23.07 -13.45 -2.92
CA THR A 33 -23.36 -14.86 -3.17
C THR A 33 -22.19 -15.60 -3.81
N THR A 34 -22.34 -16.13 -5.02
CA THR A 34 -21.26 -16.81 -5.73
C THR A 34 -20.79 -15.94 -6.88
N VAL A 35 -19.54 -15.49 -6.79
CA VAL A 35 -18.85 -14.74 -7.84
C VAL A 35 -17.59 -15.54 -8.20
N PRO A 36 -17.48 -16.09 -9.42
CA PRO A 36 -16.27 -16.76 -9.85
C PRO A 36 -15.11 -15.76 -9.93
N GLN A 37 -13.89 -16.27 -9.84
CA GLN A 37 -12.69 -15.45 -9.86
C GLN A 37 -12.69 -14.48 -11.05
N ARG A 38 -12.52 -13.18 -10.77
CA ARG A 38 -12.39 -12.14 -11.80
C ARG A 38 -11.47 -11.03 -11.34
N LYS A 39 -10.78 -10.40 -12.31
CA LYS A 39 -10.03 -9.17 -12.05
C LYS A 39 -11.00 -7.99 -11.90
N VAL A 40 -10.72 -7.13 -10.92
CA VAL A 40 -11.38 -5.85 -10.71
C VAL A 40 -10.32 -4.76 -10.55
N GLU A 41 -10.70 -3.54 -10.88
CA GLU A 41 -9.79 -2.40 -10.96
C GLU A 41 -10.54 -1.13 -10.58
N PHE A 42 -9.91 -0.31 -9.74
CA PHE A 42 -10.49 0.92 -9.23
C PHE A 42 -9.46 2.03 -9.34
N ASP A 43 -9.93 3.24 -9.63
CA ASP A 43 -9.06 4.40 -9.61
C ASP A 43 -8.71 4.73 -8.16
N LEU A 44 -7.42 4.88 -7.90
CA LEU A 44 -6.89 5.36 -6.64
C LEU A 44 -6.40 6.78 -6.91
N PRO A 45 -6.94 7.82 -6.25
CA PRO A 45 -6.37 9.16 -6.35
C PRO A 45 -4.96 9.22 -5.75
N VAL A 46 -4.26 10.34 -5.98
CA VAL A 46 -2.99 10.61 -5.31
C VAL A 46 -3.25 10.86 -3.83
N GLY A 47 -2.41 10.28 -2.97
CA GLY A 47 -2.45 10.53 -1.53
C GLY A 47 -2.52 9.29 -0.66
N ARG A 48 -2.70 9.52 0.63
CA ARG A 48 -2.90 8.44 1.61
C ARG A 48 -4.30 7.90 1.45
N HIS A 49 -4.40 6.59 1.29
CA HIS A 49 -5.70 5.93 1.22
C HIS A 49 -5.76 4.73 2.15
N GLU A 50 -6.91 4.53 2.78
CA GLU A 50 -7.24 3.29 3.47
C GLU A 50 -7.96 2.35 2.50
N LEU A 51 -7.41 1.16 2.31
CA LEU A 51 -8.04 0.10 1.50
C LEU A 51 -8.62 -0.94 2.45
N ALA A 52 -9.94 -1.12 2.43
CA ALA A 52 -10.63 -2.05 3.31
C ALA A 52 -11.41 -3.11 2.53
N TRP A 53 -11.32 -4.36 2.98
CA TRP A 53 -12.17 -5.46 2.52
C TRP A 53 -13.03 -5.94 3.69
N VAL A 54 -14.34 -5.78 3.56
CA VAL A 54 -15.33 -6.15 4.58
C VAL A 54 -16.07 -7.40 4.12
N TYR A 55 -15.83 -8.51 4.82
CA TYR A 55 -16.54 -9.77 4.61
C TYR A 55 -17.77 -9.86 5.52
N SER A 56 -18.93 -10.19 4.95
CA SER A 56 -20.18 -10.35 5.69
C SER A 56 -20.80 -11.71 5.39
N GLN A 57 -20.98 -12.50 6.45
CA GLN A 57 -21.66 -13.80 6.38
C GLN A 57 -23.18 -13.64 6.31
N LYS A 58 -23.85 -14.35 5.42
CA LYS A 58 -25.31 -14.49 5.49
C LYS A 58 -25.65 -15.50 6.58
N LYS A 59 -26.45 -15.08 7.58
CA LYS A 59 -26.90 -15.91 8.72
C LYS A 59 -27.78 -17.12 8.34
N THR A 60 -28.06 -17.34 7.05
CA THR A 60 -28.86 -18.46 6.59
C THR A 60 -27.96 -19.68 6.43
N GLN A 61 -28.18 -20.69 7.27
CA GLN A 61 -27.51 -21.99 7.26
C GLN A 61 -27.54 -22.59 5.84
N HIS A 62 -26.45 -22.43 5.10
CA HIS A 62 -26.19 -23.21 3.90
C HIS A 62 -25.04 -24.17 4.19
N HIS A 63 -25.26 -25.45 3.91
CA HIS A 63 -24.26 -26.51 3.95
C HIS A 63 -23.28 -26.36 2.77
N GLY A 64 -22.48 -25.31 2.77
CA GLY A 64 -21.41 -25.05 1.80
C GLY A 64 -20.26 -24.27 2.43
N SER A 65 -19.06 -24.38 1.86
CA SER A 65 -17.91 -23.58 2.28
C SER A 65 -18.15 -22.13 1.87
N ASN A 66 -18.46 -21.27 2.84
CA ASN A 66 -18.50 -19.84 2.59
C ASN A 66 -17.09 -19.27 2.70
N ALA A 67 -16.66 -18.54 1.67
CA ALA A 67 -15.36 -17.91 1.64
C ALA A 67 -15.37 -16.72 0.67
N ALA A 68 -14.40 -15.82 0.85
CA ALA A 68 -14.01 -14.88 -0.18
C ALA A 68 -12.48 -14.84 -0.25
N SER A 69 -11.93 -14.78 -1.47
CA SER A 69 -10.50 -14.59 -1.69
C SER A 69 -10.25 -13.26 -2.41
N VAL A 70 -9.14 -12.64 -2.02
CA VAL A 70 -8.52 -11.50 -2.70
C VAL A 70 -7.13 -11.94 -3.07
N GLU A 71 -6.80 -11.92 -4.35
CA GLU A 71 -5.55 -12.43 -4.89
C GLU A 71 -4.90 -11.41 -5.83
N LYS A 72 -3.56 -11.51 -5.96
CA LYS A 72 -2.77 -10.69 -6.91
C LYS A 72 -3.07 -9.19 -6.77
N LEU A 73 -3.06 -8.68 -5.54
CA LEU A 73 -3.18 -7.26 -5.27
C LEU A 73 -2.04 -6.50 -5.94
N PHE A 74 -2.40 -5.53 -6.76
CA PHE A 74 -1.48 -4.63 -7.45
C PHE A 74 -1.88 -3.19 -7.15
N ILE A 75 -0.92 -2.42 -6.64
CA ILE A 75 -1.04 -0.99 -6.36
C ILE A 75 0.09 -0.32 -7.14
N PHE A 76 -0.24 0.63 -8.02
CA PHE A 76 0.77 1.47 -8.66
C PHE A 76 1.43 2.37 -7.60
N ALA A 77 2.76 2.35 -7.46
CA ALA A 77 3.61 3.35 -6.78
C ALA A 77 4.98 3.41 -7.49
N LEU A 78 5.68 4.56 -7.65
CA LEU A 78 5.99 5.59 -6.65
C LEU A 78 6.12 7.03 -7.25
N PRO A 79 5.57 8.09 -6.61
CA PRO A 79 5.89 9.48 -6.95
C PRO A 79 7.21 9.92 -6.27
N ASP A 80 7.89 10.82 -6.98
CA ASP A 80 9.16 11.49 -6.67
C ASP A 80 8.92 12.96 -7.10
N SER A 81 8.29 13.72 -6.20
CA SER A 81 7.60 14.98 -6.50
C SER A 81 8.58 16.09 -6.86
N ASP A 82 9.78 16.06 -6.29
CA ASP A 82 10.86 16.99 -6.56
C ASP A 82 11.86 16.45 -7.61
N ASN A 83 11.69 15.20 -8.05
CA ASN A 83 12.46 14.51 -9.10
C ASN A 83 13.94 14.35 -8.74
N ASP A 84 14.24 14.07 -7.48
CA ASP A 84 15.59 13.84 -6.98
C ASP A 84 16.01 12.35 -7.02
N GLY A 85 15.08 11.47 -7.40
CA GLY A 85 15.29 10.04 -7.52
C GLY A 85 14.90 9.25 -6.27
N VAL A 86 14.36 9.91 -5.25
CA VAL A 86 13.84 9.31 -4.02
C VAL A 86 12.32 9.43 -3.99
N THR A 87 11.68 8.46 -3.35
CA THR A 87 10.22 8.46 -3.28
C THR A 87 9.76 9.38 -2.17
N ASP A 88 8.75 10.21 -2.42
CA ASP A 88 8.12 11.08 -1.41
C ASP A 88 7.83 10.36 -0.08
N GLY A 89 7.43 9.09 -0.17
CA GLY A 89 7.07 8.28 0.98
C GLY A 89 8.25 7.96 1.90
N TRP A 90 9.46 7.87 1.36
CA TRP A 90 10.69 7.65 2.12
C TRP A 90 11.15 8.97 2.74
N GLU A 91 11.13 10.09 2.00
CA GLU A 91 11.53 11.39 2.53
C GLU A 91 10.61 11.87 3.66
N TYR A 92 9.29 11.68 3.52
CA TYR A 92 8.36 11.98 4.61
C TYR A 92 8.53 11.08 5.83
N HIS A 93 9.03 9.85 5.64
CA HIS A 93 9.21 8.92 6.75
C HIS A 93 10.33 9.39 7.68
N TYR A 94 11.45 9.80 7.12
CA TYR A 94 12.65 10.16 7.88
C TYR A 94 12.77 11.67 8.15
N PHE A 95 12.39 12.51 7.20
CA PHE A 95 12.67 13.96 7.26
C PHE A 95 11.42 14.82 7.37
N ASN A 96 10.25 14.23 7.12
CA ASN A 96 8.95 14.92 7.18
C ASN A 96 8.87 16.15 6.23
N LYS A 97 9.62 16.12 5.12
CA LYS A 97 9.66 17.11 4.03
C LYS A 97 10.01 16.41 2.70
N LEU A 98 9.83 17.09 1.57
CA LEU A 98 10.09 16.61 0.19
C LEU A 98 11.26 17.34 -0.49
N ASP A 99 11.95 18.21 0.24
CA ASP A 99 13.11 18.96 -0.25
C ASP A 99 14.29 18.69 0.69
N HIS A 100 14.40 17.43 1.13
CA HIS A 100 15.53 17.05 1.95
C HIS A 100 16.80 17.03 1.10
N ASP A 101 17.89 17.52 1.67
CA ASP A 101 19.15 17.51 0.96
C ASP A 101 19.76 16.13 1.11
N LEU A 102 19.48 15.25 0.15
CA LEU A 102 19.90 13.85 0.16
C LEU A 102 21.43 13.66 0.08
N THR A 103 22.20 14.74 -0.09
CA THR A 103 23.66 14.72 0.00
C THR A 103 24.17 14.84 1.44
N GLN A 104 23.28 15.09 2.40
CA GLN A 104 23.60 15.07 3.82
C GLN A 104 23.80 13.65 4.32
N ASP A 105 24.45 13.58 5.47
CA ASP A 105 24.66 12.40 6.29
C ASP A 105 23.95 12.74 7.60
N SER A 106 22.66 12.44 7.66
CA SER A 106 21.76 12.97 8.69
C SER A 106 22.02 12.39 10.09
N ASP A 107 22.65 11.22 10.15
CA ASP A 107 23.00 10.54 11.40
C ASP A 107 24.52 10.51 11.70
N GLU A 108 25.33 11.09 10.81
CA GLU A 108 26.78 11.29 10.93
C GLU A 108 27.59 9.98 10.94
N ASP A 109 27.15 8.97 10.18
CA ASP A 109 27.79 7.64 10.09
C ASP A 109 28.81 7.49 8.95
N GLY A 110 28.88 8.49 8.06
CA GLY A 110 29.77 8.54 6.91
C GLY A 110 29.16 8.06 5.59
N VAL A 111 27.87 7.73 5.57
CA VAL A 111 27.07 7.43 4.37
C VAL A 111 26.08 8.58 4.10
N THR A 112 25.78 8.87 2.84
CA THR A 112 24.79 9.91 2.52
C THR A 112 23.37 9.37 2.56
N ASP A 113 22.39 10.21 2.91
CA ASP A 113 20.97 9.84 2.96
C ASP A 113 20.50 9.22 1.63
N PHE A 114 21.05 9.67 0.49
CA PHE A 114 20.80 9.06 -0.82
C PHE A 114 21.39 7.64 -0.95
N ASP A 115 22.64 7.44 -0.54
CA ASP A 115 23.29 6.13 -0.60
C ASP A 115 22.59 5.13 0.34
N GLU A 116 22.06 5.62 1.47
CA GLU A 116 21.26 4.83 2.40
C GLU A 116 19.89 4.47 1.83
N PHE A 117 19.22 5.39 1.13
CA PHE A 117 18.04 5.06 0.33
C PHE A 117 18.34 3.94 -0.68
N GLN A 118 19.47 4.01 -1.39
CA GLN A 118 19.88 2.98 -2.35
C GLN A 118 20.23 1.64 -1.69
N ALA A 119 20.83 1.68 -0.50
CA ALA A 119 21.15 0.50 0.29
C ALA A 119 19.93 -0.09 1.02
N GLY A 120 18.84 0.67 1.14
CA GLY A 120 17.66 0.34 1.93
C GLY A 120 17.92 0.38 3.44
N SER A 121 18.84 1.25 3.88
CA SER A 121 19.19 1.47 5.29
C SER A 121 18.42 2.68 5.87
N ASP A 122 18.66 3.02 7.15
CA ASP A 122 17.90 4.05 7.88
C ASP A 122 18.77 5.30 8.04
N PRO A 123 18.46 6.42 7.36
CA PRO A 123 19.29 7.62 7.36
C PRO A 123 19.22 8.44 8.67
N THR A 124 18.67 7.84 9.71
CA THR A 124 18.56 8.42 11.04
C THR A 124 19.14 7.50 12.13
N ASP A 125 19.75 6.36 11.73
CA ASP A 125 20.36 5.38 12.62
C ASP A 125 21.81 5.09 12.21
N ALA A 126 22.77 5.74 12.87
CA ALA A 126 24.19 5.59 12.57
C ALA A 126 24.76 4.17 12.82
N LEU A 127 23.98 3.25 13.38
CA LEU A 127 24.35 1.84 13.50
C LEU A 127 23.70 0.97 12.42
N ASN A 128 22.75 1.53 11.67
CA ASN A 128 22.04 0.92 10.55
C ASN A 128 21.52 -0.50 10.90
N GLY A 129 20.97 -0.64 12.11
CA GLY A 129 20.47 -1.91 12.66
C GLY A 129 21.51 -2.83 13.31
N ASN A 130 22.77 -2.41 13.49
CA ASN A 130 23.81 -3.20 14.13
C ASN A 130 23.89 -2.90 15.63
N SER A 131 23.00 -3.53 16.42
CA SER A 131 23.12 -3.50 17.89
C SER A 131 24.43 -4.17 18.34
N LEU A 132 25.24 -3.47 19.13
CA LEU A 132 26.29 -4.07 19.96
C LEU A 132 25.70 -4.96 21.05
#